data_AF-A0A9P7C253-F1
#
_entry.id   AF-A0A9P7C253-F1
#
_cell.length_a   1.000
_cell.length_b   1.000
_cell.length_c   1.000
_cell.angle_alpha   90.00
_cell.angle_beta   90.00
_cell.angle_gamma   90.00
#
_symmetry.space_group_name_H-M   'P 1'
#
loop_
_entity.id
_entity.type
_entity.pdbx_description
1 polymer ?
#
loop_
_entity_poly.entity_id
_entity_poly.type
_entity_poly.pdbx_seq_one_letter_code
_entity_poly.pdbx_strand_id
1 'polypeptide(L)'
;MHFLLRYKQSKFEIVWCSTHGQPAASNAKVNFNKTEAVSLSGSRLCYQRIWRTPLLQQQIHSWHDSSSRDPIIYLGFPLHSSIAQRDTYLTSLLSKITTGMQLHSHRSLSVRGRVTILNSLILSKLWHVLRILSVPNLFFKKLKSQISGFVSAKRSPRVSFETMCFPRNKGGLGVLNPHIQQSALQLRWLLPLLHDRPCSPTSDFWHHRSLQSSVVLPLLVDHLLRHSLPVGSQVPIHLDYRQAFVFPSLRPKALTQSSDGVFSLFFTAVDNLPHLFDQVVINPQTALCLKLGDVSVFSSSCPLPKSMAQLPCSLAYKFDSTKGRLQPKLPAEISIHPYLTKRFLKWVRLDQLKLQPFFIRAFLRPASSFTSCP
;
A
#
# COMPACT_ATOMS: atom_id res chain seq x y z
N MET A 1 -22.85 10.06 -14.67
CA MET A 1 -21.84 11.04 -14.20
C MET A 1 -22.15 11.35 -12.75
N HIS A 2 -21.26 10.98 -11.82
CA HIS A 2 -21.35 11.43 -10.41
C HIS A 2 -20.25 12.45 -10.18
N PHE A 3 -20.60 13.55 -9.54
CA PHE A 3 -19.76 14.74 -9.39
C PHE A 3 -18.93 14.65 -8.10
N LEU A 4 -17.62 14.88 -8.21
CA LEU A 4 -16.70 15.04 -7.08
C LEU A 4 -16.53 16.54 -6.81
N LEU A 5 -16.69 16.98 -5.56
CA LEU A 5 -16.35 18.34 -5.14
C LEU A 5 -15.12 18.30 -4.23
N ARG A 6 -14.03 18.97 -4.63
CA ARG A 6 -12.76 19.00 -3.89
C ARG A 6 -12.69 20.29 -3.06
N TYR A 7 -12.30 20.18 -1.79
CA TYR A 7 -12.03 21.33 -0.93
C TYR A 7 -10.51 21.56 -0.87
N LYS A 8 -10.02 22.74 -1.27
CA LYS A 8 -8.66 23.21 -0.97
C LYS A 8 -8.77 24.61 -0.34
N GLN A 9 -7.91 24.85 0.65
CA GLN A 9 -7.84 26.02 1.52
C GLN A 9 -8.35 27.32 0.86
N SER A 10 -9.36 27.91 1.49
CA SER A 10 -9.92 29.26 1.27
C SER A 10 -10.44 29.66 -0.11
N LYS A 11 -10.45 28.79 -1.13
CA LYS A 11 -11.20 28.99 -2.39
C LYS A 11 -11.91 27.72 -2.84
N PHE A 12 -13.21 27.84 -3.11
CA PHE A 12 -14.03 26.75 -3.68
C PHE A 12 -13.72 26.58 -5.17
N GLU A 13 -12.98 25.53 -5.52
CA GLU A 13 -13.18 24.89 -6.83
C GLU A 13 -14.24 23.82 -6.65
N ILE A 14 -15.49 24.21 -6.89
CA ILE A 14 -16.49 23.25 -7.31
C ILE A 14 -15.88 22.60 -8.57
N VAL A 15 -15.53 21.31 -8.56
CA VAL A 15 -15.32 20.56 -9.81
C VAL A 15 -16.71 20.25 -10.38
N TRP A 16 -17.45 21.33 -10.62
CA TRP A 16 -18.51 21.52 -11.56
C TRP A 16 -18.06 22.76 -12.32
N CYS A 17 -17.79 22.54 -13.59
CA CYS A 17 -17.72 23.60 -14.58
C CYS A 17 -18.86 24.57 -14.30
N SER A 18 -18.52 25.84 -14.07
CA SER A 18 -19.38 27.02 -14.23
C SER A 18 -20.82 26.70 -14.64
N THR A 19 -21.73 26.83 -13.67
CA THR A 19 -23.09 26.33 -13.66
C THR A 19 -24.07 26.96 -14.66
N HIS A 20 -23.61 27.51 -15.79
CA HIS A 20 -24.45 27.97 -16.90
C HIS A 20 -24.07 27.33 -18.26
N GLY A 21 -23.01 26.52 -18.35
CA GLY A 21 -22.49 26.06 -19.66
C GLY A 21 -22.85 24.64 -20.11
N GLN A 22 -22.63 23.62 -19.28
CA GLN A 22 -22.55 22.23 -19.80
C GLN A 22 -23.87 21.46 -19.99
N PRO A 23 -24.90 21.56 -19.13
CA PRO A 23 -26.20 20.94 -19.41
C PRO A 23 -26.91 21.60 -20.60
N ALA A 24 -26.72 22.91 -20.75
CA ALA A 24 -27.19 23.68 -21.91
C ALA A 24 -26.43 23.32 -23.19
N ALA A 25 -25.12 23.02 -23.10
CA ALA A 25 -24.30 22.62 -24.25
C ALA A 25 -24.55 21.17 -24.72
N SER A 26 -25.08 20.29 -23.89
CA SER A 26 -25.22 18.85 -24.19
C SER A 26 -26.66 18.34 -24.25
N ASN A 27 -27.66 19.16 -23.91
CA ASN A 27 -29.09 18.78 -23.81
C ASN A 27 -29.38 17.57 -22.89
N ALA A 28 -28.43 17.16 -22.03
CA ALA A 28 -28.60 16.01 -21.15
C ALA A 28 -29.44 16.39 -19.90
N LYS A 29 -30.45 15.57 -19.57
CA LYS A 29 -31.26 15.73 -18.35
C LYS A 29 -30.63 14.99 -17.16
N VAL A 30 -30.58 15.65 -16.01
CA VAL A 30 -30.10 15.06 -14.75
C VAL A 30 -31.19 14.17 -14.15
N ASN A 31 -30.82 12.96 -13.70
CA ASN A 31 -31.72 12.08 -12.96
C ASN A 31 -31.56 12.32 -11.45
N PHE A 32 -32.35 13.26 -10.90
CA PHE A 32 -32.26 13.65 -9.50
C PHE A 32 -32.52 12.50 -8.51
N ASN A 33 -33.31 11.49 -8.88
CA ASN A 33 -33.58 10.32 -8.04
C ASN A 33 -32.34 9.43 -7.83
N LYS A 34 -31.33 9.55 -8.69
CA LYS A 34 -30.03 8.86 -8.56
C LYS A 34 -28.89 9.79 -8.17
N THR A 35 -29.16 11.08 -8.03
CA THR A 35 -28.15 12.09 -7.70
C THR A 35 -28.03 12.22 -6.19
N GLU A 36 -26.80 12.08 -5.71
CA GLU A 36 -26.47 12.22 -4.30
C GLU A 36 -25.15 13.00 -4.18
N ALA A 37 -25.12 13.95 -3.25
CA ALA A 37 -23.92 14.72 -2.93
C ALA A 37 -23.09 13.98 -1.87
N VAL A 38 -21.77 13.87 -2.06
CA VAL A 38 -20.90 13.14 -1.13
C VAL A 38 -19.82 14.03 -0.51
N SER A 39 -19.66 13.94 0.81
CA SER A 39 -18.59 14.62 1.55
C SER A 39 -17.28 13.84 1.47
N LEU A 40 -16.28 14.34 0.72
CA LEU A 40 -14.97 13.67 0.61
C LEU A 40 -14.16 13.69 1.92
N SER A 41 -14.45 14.66 2.80
CA SER A 41 -13.86 14.69 4.14
C SER A 41 -14.64 13.84 5.15
N GLY A 42 -15.81 13.33 4.76
CA GLY A 42 -16.77 12.69 5.66
C GLY A 42 -17.45 13.66 6.64
N SER A 43 -17.09 14.95 6.65
CA SER A 43 -17.57 15.90 7.66
C SER A 43 -19.06 16.23 7.48
N ARG A 44 -19.84 15.97 8.54
CA ARG A 44 -21.25 16.39 8.66
C ARG A 44 -21.41 17.90 8.73
N LEU A 45 -20.45 18.60 9.36
CA LEU A 45 -20.53 20.04 9.59
C LEU A 45 -20.46 20.84 8.28
N CYS A 46 -19.72 20.32 7.29
CA CYS A 46 -19.63 20.92 5.97
C CYS A 46 -21.01 21.00 5.30
N TYR A 47 -21.84 19.97 5.45
CA TYR A 47 -23.18 20.00 4.87
C TYR A 47 -24.03 21.12 5.45
N GLN A 48 -24.13 21.18 6.79
CA GLN A 48 -25.00 22.12 7.49
C GLN A 48 -24.61 23.59 7.25
N ARG A 49 -23.30 23.87 7.19
CA ARG A 49 -22.80 25.26 7.12
C ARG A 49 -22.59 25.76 5.70
N ILE A 50 -22.29 24.87 4.76
CA ILE A 50 -21.78 25.27 3.44
C ILE A 50 -22.66 24.72 2.31
N TRP A 51 -23.06 23.45 2.37
CA TRP A 51 -23.63 22.79 1.18
C TRP A 51 -25.16 22.82 1.12
N ARG A 52 -25.84 22.93 2.26
CA ARG A 52 -27.31 22.81 2.30
C ARG A 52 -28.01 23.77 1.34
N THR A 53 -27.73 25.07 1.43
CA THR A 53 -28.36 26.10 0.58
C THR A 53 -28.08 25.90 -0.91
N PRO A 54 -26.83 25.76 -1.38
CA PRO A 54 -26.56 25.56 -2.80
C PRO A 54 -27.09 24.24 -3.36
N LEU A 55 -27.12 23.15 -2.57
CA LEU A 55 -27.71 21.88 -3.03
C LEU A 55 -29.23 21.97 -3.21
N LEU A 56 -29.93 22.62 -2.28
CA LEU A 56 -31.38 22.82 -2.38
C LEU A 56 -31.77 23.71 -3.57
N GLN A 57 -30.97 24.75 -3.87
CA GLN A 57 -31.17 25.58 -5.07
C GLN A 57 -31.08 24.75 -6.37
N GLN A 58 -30.30 23.67 -6.36
CA GLN A 58 -30.14 22.77 -7.50
C GLN A 58 -31.07 21.54 -7.43
N GLN A 59 -32.08 21.53 -6.55
CA GLN A 59 -33.02 20.41 -6.36
C GLN A 59 -32.33 19.09 -5.95
N ILE A 60 -31.18 19.15 -5.29
CA ILE A 60 -30.47 17.99 -4.75
C ILE A 60 -30.79 17.86 -3.27
N HIS A 61 -31.58 16.86 -2.93
CA HIS A 61 -32.05 16.61 -1.55
C HIS A 61 -31.30 15.49 -0.83
N SER A 62 -30.55 14.66 -1.57
CA SER A 62 -29.81 13.53 -1.01
C SER A 62 -28.33 13.87 -0.82
N TRP A 63 -27.81 13.59 0.37
CA TRP A 63 -26.39 13.77 0.70
C TRP A 63 -25.86 12.67 1.60
N HIS A 64 -24.53 12.49 1.55
CA HIS A 64 -23.83 11.44 2.27
C HIS A 64 -22.59 11.96 3.00
N ASP A 65 -22.45 11.53 4.24
CA ASP A 65 -21.34 11.86 5.13
C ASP A 65 -20.98 10.66 6.02
N SER A 66 -20.13 10.88 7.04
CA SER A 66 -19.70 9.82 7.97
C SER A 66 -20.81 9.28 8.88
N SER A 67 -21.94 9.99 9.00
CA SER A 67 -23.09 9.61 9.86
C SER A 67 -24.11 8.72 9.15
N SER A 68 -24.07 8.65 7.81
CA SER A 68 -24.88 7.71 7.04
C SER A 68 -24.57 6.26 7.44
N ARG A 69 -25.59 5.39 7.45
CA ARG A 69 -25.43 3.98 7.84
C ARG A 69 -24.62 3.18 6.84
N ASP A 70 -24.97 3.30 5.57
CA ASP A 70 -24.36 2.56 4.45
C ASP A 70 -23.45 3.48 3.64
N PRO A 71 -22.37 2.98 3.02
CA PRO A 71 -21.54 3.78 2.12
C PRO A 71 -22.21 3.99 0.76
N ILE A 72 -21.93 5.12 0.11
CA ILE A 72 -22.27 5.32 -1.30
C ILE A 72 -21.50 4.30 -2.15
N ILE A 73 -22.16 3.75 -3.17
CA ILE A 73 -21.52 2.86 -4.14
C ILE A 73 -21.22 3.61 -5.44
N TYR A 74 -19.94 3.75 -5.77
CA TYR A 74 -19.48 4.32 -7.03
C TYR A 74 -18.73 3.27 -7.86
N LEU A 75 -19.24 2.94 -9.04
CA LEU A 75 -18.66 1.90 -9.92
C LEU A 75 -18.42 0.54 -9.22
N GLY A 76 -19.29 0.21 -8.26
CA GLY A 76 -19.18 -1.00 -7.44
C GLY A 76 -18.22 -0.92 -6.25
N PHE A 77 -17.54 0.21 -6.05
CA PHE A 77 -16.69 0.47 -4.89
C PHE A 77 -17.45 1.25 -3.80
N PRO A 78 -17.32 0.87 -2.52
CA PRO A 78 -17.90 1.64 -1.43
C PRO A 78 -17.03 2.88 -1.14
N LEU A 79 -17.62 4.05 -1.27
CA LEU A 79 -17.07 5.31 -0.77
C LEU A 79 -17.53 5.46 0.69
N HIS A 80 -16.72 4.93 1.61
CA HIS A 80 -16.98 5.03 3.05
C HIS A 80 -16.22 6.19 3.67
N SER A 81 -16.89 6.91 4.56
CA SER A 81 -16.33 7.98 5.39
C SER A 81 -16.15 7.54 6.86
N SER A 82 -16.60 6.33 7.21
CA SER A 82 -16.43 5.74 8.54
C SER A 82 -16.18 4.24 8.48
N ILE A 83 -15.55 3.70 9.52
CA ILE A 83 -15.31 2.25 9.68
C ILE A 83 -16.64 1.48 9.73
N ALA A 84 -17.67 2.05 10.36
CA ALA A 84 -19.00 1.43 10.46
C ALA A 84 -19.64 1.21 9.08
N GLN A 85 -19.53 2.18 8.18
CA GLN A 85 -20.02 2.05 6.79
C GLN A 85 -19.27 0.94 6.04
N ARG A 86 -17.94 0.92 6.17
CA ARG A 86 -17.10 -0.14 5.58
C ARG A 86 -17.53 -1.51 6.09
N ASP A 87 -17.67 -1.68 7.39
CA ASP A 87 -18.00 -2.96 8.01
C ASP A 87 -19.43 -3.42 7.66
N THR A 88 -20.37 -2.49 7.53
CA THR A 88 -21.74 -2.77 7.04
C THR A 88 -21.70 -3.30 5.60
N TYR A 89 -20.95 -2.63 4.72
CA TYR A 89 -20.75 -3.09 3.34
C TYR A 89 -20.09 -4.46 3.28
N LEU A 90 -19.03 -4.70 4.06
CA LEU A 90 -18.32 -5.97 4.11
C LEU A 90 -19.22 -7.11 4.61
N THR A 91 -20.11 -6.82 5.57
CA THR A 91 -21.10 -7.80 6.04
C THR A 91 -22.08 -8.18 4.92
N SER A 92 -22.59 -7.19 4.18
CA SER A 92 -23.44 -7.43 2.99
C SER A 92 -22.71 -8.23 1.90
N LEU A 93 -21.44 -7.90 1.65
CA LEU A 93 -20.60 -8.60 0.69
C LEU A 93 -20.39 -10.06 1.09
N LEU A 94 -20.07 -10.33 2.35
CA LEU A 94 -19.89 -11.69 2.88
C LEU A 94 -21.18 -12.51 2.76
N SER A 95 -22.33 -11.91 3.07
CA SER A 95 -23.64 -12.55 2.88
C SER A 95 -23.87 -12.95 1.42
N LYS A 96 -23.63 -12.04 0.46
CA LYS A 96 -23.74 -12.33 -0.98
C LYS A 96 -22.82 -13.47 -1.43
N ILE A 97 -21.59 -13.51 -0.93
CA ILE A 97 -20.64 -14.60 -1.21
C ILE A 97 -21.17 -15.92 -0.63
N THR A 98 -21.68 -15.90 0.59
CA THR A 98 -22.26 -17.06 1.27
C THR A 98 -23.45 -17.63 0.50
N THR A 99 -24.37 -16.76 0.07
CA THR A 99 -25.50 -17.15 -0.78
C THR A 99 -25.02 -17.76 -2.09
N GLY A 100 -23.98 -17.18 -2.73
CA GLY A 100 -23.36 -17.76 -3.91
C GLY A 100 -22.82 -19.17 -3.67
N MET A 101 -22.12 -19.39 -2.56
CA MET A 101 -21.65 -20.73 -2.16
C MET A 101 -22.80 -21.70 -1.93
N GLN A 102 -23.87 -21.28 -1.27
CA GLN A 102 -25.06 -22.11 -1.01
C GLN A 102 -25.73 -22.53 -2.32
N LEU A 103 -26.01 -21.58 -3.22
CA LEU A 103 -26.62 -21.85 -4.53
C LEU A 103 -25.81 -22.87 -5.35
N HIS A 104 -24.49 -22.74 -5.36
CA HIS A 104 -23.62 -23.68 -6.04
C HIS A 104 -23.38 -24.98 -5.27
N SER A 105 -23.69 -25.04 -3.98
CA SER A 105 -23.50 -26.24 -3.15
C SER A 105 -24.50 -27.35 -3.47
N HIS A 106 -25.69 -26.99 -3.97
CA HIS A 106 -26.75 -27.92 -4.39
C HIS A 106 -26.39 -28.71 -5.66
N ARG A 107 -25.39 -28.27 -6.42
CA ARG A 107 -24.93 -28.97 -7.63
C ARG A 107 -23.99 -30.12 -7.25
N SER A 108 -24.08 -31.23 -7.98
CA SER A 108 -23.20 -32.41 -7.85
C SER A 108 -21.81 -32.16 -8.46
N LEU A 109 -21.07 -31.21 -7.87
CA LEU A 109 -19.76 -30.79 -8.35
C LEU A 109 -18.64 -31.59 -7.71
N SER A 110 -17.64 -31.99 -8.53
CA SER A 110 -16.35 -32.45 -8.03
C SER A 110 -15.64 -31.34 -7.22
N VAL A 111 -14.70 -31.70 -6.36
CA VAL A 111 -13.88 -30.71 -5.63
C VAL A 111 -13.17 -29.74 -6.58
N ARG A 112 -12.66 -30.26 -7.71
CA ARG A 112 -12.07 -29.43 -8.77
C ARG A 112 -13.09 -28.45 -9.36
N GLY A 113 -14.32 -28.91 -9.61
CA GLY A 113 -15.42 -28.06 -10.08
C GLY A 113 -15.77 -26.97 -9.08
N ARG A 114 -15.85 -27.32 -7.79
CA ARG A 114 -16.09 -26.35 -6.70
C ARG A 114 -15.02 -25.28 -6.64
N VAL A 115 -13.74 -25.63 -6.69
CA VAL A 115 -12.64 -24.65 -6.69
C VAL A 115 -12.68 -23.75 -7.92
N THR A 116 -13.02 -24.30 -9.09
CA THR A 116 -13.11 -23.52 -10.34
C THR A 116 -14.23 -22.48 -10.26
N ILE A 117 -15.43 -22.87 -9.81
CA ILE A 117 -16.58 -21.97 -9.61
C ILE A 117 -16.28 -20.96 -8.50
N LEU A 118 -15.61 -21.38 -7.43
CA LEU A 118 -15.23 -20.50 -6.34
C LEU A 118 -14.34 -19.34 -6.83
N ASN A 119 -13.23 -19.68 -7.48
CA ASN A 119 -12.24 -18.69 -7.93
C ASN A 119 -12.82 -17.75 -9.00
N SER A 120 -13.60 -18.30 -9.94
CA SER A 120 -14.01 -17.59 -11.16
C SER A 120 -15.34 -16.85 -11.01
N LEU A 121 -16.30 -17.41 -10.26
CA LEU A 121 -17.66 -16.87 -10.16
C LEU A 121 -17.94 -16.29 -8.77
N ILE A 122 -17.80 -17.10 -7.72
CA ILE A 122 -18.23 -16.71 -6.36
C ILE A 122 -17.37 -15.55 -5.82
N LEU A 123 -16.05 -15.62 -6.00
CA LEU A 123 -15.13 -14.61 -5.48
C LEU A 123 -14.90 -13.43 -6.45
N SER A 124 -15.49 -13.44 -7.64
CA SER A 124 -15.31 -12.38 -8.65
C SER A 124 -15.62 -10.97 -8.11
N LYS A 125 -16.74 -10.83 -7.40
CA LYS A 125 -17.15 -9.55 -6.77
C LYS A 125 -16.20 -9.11 -5.67
N LEU A 126 -15.62 -10.06 -4.93
CA LEU A 126 -14.62 -9.75 -3.92
C LEU A 126 -13.36 -9.19 -4.57
N TRP A 127 -12.86 -9.82 -5.64
CA TRP A 127 -11.69 -9.36 -6.37
C TRP A 127 -11.85 -7.93 -6.89
N HIS A 128 -13.05 -7.59 -7.39
CA HIS A 128 -13.35 -6.23 -7.84
C HIS A 128 -13.08 -5.19 -6.75
N VAL A 129 -13.56 -5.46 -5.53
CA VAL A 129 -13.54 -4.54 -4.39
C VAL A 129 -12.16 -4.47 -3.72
N LEU A 130 -11.48 -5.62 -3.56
CA LEU A 130 -10.16 -5.71 -2.90
C LEU A 130 -9.04 -4.92 -3.61
N ARG A 131 -9.28 -4.45 -4.84
CA ARG A 131 -8.35 -3.57 -5.57
C ARG A 131 -8.14 -2.21 -4.91
N ILE A 132 -9.11 -1.73 -4.13
CA ILE A 132 -9.08 -0.40 -3.52
C ILE A 132 -9.41 -0.48 -2.03
N LEU A 133 -10.35 -1.35 -1.65
CA LEU A 133 -10.84 -1.42 -0.28
C LEU A 133 -9.86 -2.17 0.62
N SER A 134 -9.49 -1.55 1.74
CA SER A 134 -8.82 -2.25 2.85
C SER A 134 -9.83 -3.08 3.64
N VAL A 135 -9.43 -4.30 4.02
CA VAL A 135 -10.34 -5.27 4.61
C VAL A 135 -9.72 -5.87 5.87
N PRO A 136 -10.44 -5.88 7.01
CA PRO A 136 -9.91 -6.42 8.25
C PRO A 136 -9.56 -7.91 8.17
N ASN A 137 -8.53 -8.32 8.90
CA ASN A 137 -8.14 -9.73 9.03
C ASN A 137 -9.28 -10.64 9.52
N LEU A 138 -10.20 -10.11 10.34
CA LEU A 138 -11.39 -10.84 10.79
C LEU A 138 -12.31 -11.25 9.62
N PHE A 139 -12.47 -10.38 8.62
CA PHE A 139 -13.23 -10.72 7.42
C PHE A 139 -12.56 -11.85 6.66
N PHE A 140 -11.23 -11.79 6.47
CA PHE A 140 -10.49 -12.87 5.81
C PHE A 140 -10.58 -14.19 6.57
N LYS A 141 -10.51 -14.18 7.90
CA LYS A 141 -10.69 -15.40 8.72
C LYS A 141 -12.07 -16.03 8.49
N LYS A 142 -13.14 -15.23 8.52
CA LYS A 142 -14.51 -15.70 8.26
C LYS A 142 -14.64 -16.25 6.84
N LEU A 143 -14.14 -15.52 5.85
CA LEU A 143 -14.18 -15.94 4.45
C LEU A 143 -13.41 -17.24 4.20
N LYS A 144 -12.20 -17.39 4.74
CA LYS A 144 -11.40 -18.62 4.64
C LYS A 144 -12.15 -19.82 5.21
N SER A 145 -12.81 -19.66 6.35
CA SER A 145 -13.64 -20.71 6.95
C SER A 145 -14.78 -21.14 6.02
N GLN A 146 -15.50 -20.18 5.44
CA GLN A 146 -16.59 -20.45 4.48
C GLN A 146 -16.09 -21.14 3.20
N ILE A 147 -14.94 -20.70 2.67
CA ILE A 147 -14.28 -21.34 1.53
C ILE A 147 -13.95 -22.80 1.84
N SER A 148 -13.27 -23.06 2.97
CA SER A 148 -12.90 -24.42 3.38
C SER A 148 -14.12 -25.33 3.52
N GLY A 149 -15.21 -24.81 4.10
CA GLY A 149 -16.48 -25.53 4.23
C GLY A 149 -17.13 -25.83 2.89
N PHE A 150 -17.14 -24.88 1.95
CA PHE A 150 -17.70 -25.07 0.62
C PHE A 150 -16.92 -26.10 -0.22
N VAL A 151 -15.59 -26.02 -0.20
CA VAL A 151 -14.70 -26.91 -0.98
C VAL A 151 -14.68 -28.32 -0.39
N SER A 152 -14.58 -28.45 0.94
CA SER A 152 -14.51 -29.74 1.63
C SER A 152 -15.89 -30.33 1.97
N ALA A 153 -16.96 -29.80 1.37
CA ALA A 153 -18.31 -30.22 1.68
C ALA A 153 -18.47 -31.75 1.59
N LYS A 154 -18.96 -32.36 2.68
CA LYS A 154 -19.20 -33.81 2.81
C LYS A 154 -17.95 -34.69 2.65
N ARG A 155 -16.75 -34.17 2.91
CA ARG A 155 -15.49 -34.93 2.85
C ARG A 155 -14.72 -34.89 4.16
N SER A 156 -14.16 -36.04 4.51
CA SER A 156 -13.26 -36.25 5.65
C SER A 156 -12.06 -37.09 5.17
N PRO A 157 -10.82 -36.79 5.61
CA PRO A 157 -10.42 -35.66 6.46
C PRO A 157 -10.49 -34.32 5.71
N ARG A 158 -10.59 -33.21 6.46
CA ARG A 158 -10.53 -31.86 5.87
C ARG A 158 -9.08 -31.49 5.59
N VAL A 159 -8.82 -31.00 4.38
CA VAL A 159 -7.53 -30.43 4.00
C VAL A 159 -7.39 -29.05 4.65
N SER A 160 -6.18 -28.68 5.10
CA SER A 160 -5.94 -27.33 5.62
C SER A 160 -6.15 -26.28 4.52
N PHE A 161 -6.55 -25.06 4.88
CA PHE A 161 -6.76 -24.00 3.88
C PHE A 161 -5.48 -23.69 3.12
N GLU A 162 -4.35 -23.68 3.82
CA GLU A 162 -3.01 -23.47 3.30
C GLU A 162 -2.67 -24.53 2.26
N THR A 163 -2.93 -25.81 2.55
CA THR A 163 -2.71 -26.90 1.60
C THR A 163 -3.63 -26.80 0.38
N MET A 164 -4.88 -26.39 0.54
CA MET A 164 -5.79 -26.15 -0.60
C MET A 164 -5.28 -25.07 -1.54
N CYS A 165 -4.57 -24.06 -1.02
CA CYS A 165 -4.04 -22.96 -1.81
C CYS A 165 -2.84 -23.34 -2.67
N PHE A 166 -2.16 -24.46 -2.39
CA PHE A 166 -1.03 -24.86 -3.22
C PHE A 166 -1.45 -25.16 -4.67
N PRO A 167 -0.55 -24.94 -5.63
CA PRO A 167 -0.71 -25.42 -6.99
C PRO A 167 -0.93 -26.93 -7.05
N ARG A 168 -1.64 -27.40 -8.09
CA ARG A 168 -1.97 -28.82 -8.24
C ARG A 168 -0.77 -29.72 -8.46
N ASN A 169 0.24 -29.23 -9.17
CA ASN A 169 1.52 -29.92 -9.33
C ASN A 169 2.33 -30.02 -8.02
N LYS A 170 1.88 -29.36 -6.95
CA LYS A 170 2.43 -29.47 -5.59
C LYS A 170 1.44 -30.13 -4.61
N GLY A 171 0.44 -30.86 -5.12
CA GLY A 171 -0.54 -31.59 -4.30
C GLY A 171 -1.68 -30.74 -3.72
N GLY A 172 -1.77 -29.45 -4.06
CA GLY A 172 -2.88 -28.59 -3.64
C GLY A 172 -4.07 -28.57 -4.60
N LEU A 173 -5.07 -27.75 -4.29
CA LEU A 173 -6.29 -27.63 -5.10
C LEU A 173 -6.31 -26.41 -6.03
N GLY A 174 -5.43 -25.42 -5.76
CA GLY A 174 -5.40 -24.14 -6.46
C GLY A 174 -6.48 -23.16 -6.00
N VAL A 175 -6.88 -23.21 -4.72
CA VAL A 175 -7.77 -22.18 -4.14
C VAL A 175 -7.00 -20.86 -4.03
N LEU A 176 -7.60 -19.76 -4.47
CA LEU A 176 -6.96 -18.44 -4.31
C LEU A 176 -7.09 -17.97 -2.86
N ASN A 177 -5.95 -17.72 -2.20
CA ASN A 177 -5.92 -17.14 -0.86
C ASN A 177 -6.32 -15.65 -0.93
N PRO A 178 -7.46 -15.22 -0.35
CA PRO A 178 -7.95 -13.86 -0.52
C PRO A 178 -7.01 -12.77 0.01
N HIS A 179 -6.21 -13.08 1.04
CA HIS A 179 -5.23 -12.14 1.60
C HIS A 179 -4.06 -11.90 0.62
N ILE A 180 -3.49 -12.99 0.08
CA ILE A 180 -2.43 -12.91 -0.92
C ILE A 180 -2.97 -12.27 -2.22
N GLN A 181 -4.20 -12.62 -2.60
CA GLN A 181 -4.84 -12.04 -3.78
C GLN A 181 -5.03 -10.52 -3.63
N GLN A 182 -5.39 -10.00 -2.44
CA GLN A 182 -5.47 -8.56 -2.20
C GLN A 182 -4.13 -7.88 -2.45
N SER A 183 -3.03 -8.44 -1.92
CA SER A 183 -1.69 -7.94 -2.17
C SER A 183 -1.31 -7.99 -3.65
N ALA A 184 -1.59 -9.11 -4.33
CA ALA A 184 -1.31 -9.26 -5.76
C ALA A 184 -2.07 -8.22 -6.61
N LEU A 185 -3.31 -7.90 -6.25
CA LEU A 185 -4.09 -6.86 -6.94
C LEU A 185 -3.47 -5.46 -6.81
N GLN A 186 -2.70 -5.20 -5.75
CA GLN A 186 -1.99 -3.93 -5.60
C GLN A 186 -0.80 -3.78 -6.56
N LEU A 187 -0.32 -4.88 -7.17
CA LEU A 187 0.76 -4.81 -8.16
C LEU A 187 0.40 -3.94 -9.36
N ARG A 188 -0.89 -3.80 -9.69
CA ARG A 188 -1.36 -2.84 -10.70
C ARG A 188 -0.90 -1.41 -10.42
N TRP A 189 -0.86 -1.01 -9.16
CA TRP A 189 -0.43 0.33 -8.72
C TRP A 189 1.06 0.37 -8.42
N LEU A 190 1.57 -0.68 -7.75
CA LEU A 190 2.97 -0.75 -7.34
C LEU A 190 3.93 -0.83 -8.51
N LEU A 191 3.62 -1.60 -9.56
CA LEU A 191 4.50 -1.72 -10.72
C LEU A 191 4.82 -0.35 -11.31
N PRO A 192 3.86 0.48 -11.78
CA PRO A 192 4.21 1.79 -12.32
C PRO A 192 4.77 2.76 -11.28
N LEU A 193 4.50 2.57 -9.96
CA LEU A 193 5.13 3.36 -8.90
C LEU A 193 6.60 3.00 -8.64
N LEU A 194 7.02 1.77 -8.96
CA LEU A 194 8.33 1.22 -8.61
C LEU A 194 9.22 0.90 -9.82
N HIS A 195 8.65 0.78 -11.02
CA HIS A 195 9.30 0.19 -12.20
C HIS A 195 10.39 1.07 -12.82
N ASP A 196 10.41 2.38 -12.58
CA ASP A 196 11.31 3.25 -13.33
C ASP A 196 12.65 3.44 -12.64
N ARG A 197 13.77 3.10 -13.27
CA ARG A 197 15.09 3.55 -12.78
C ARG A 197 15.11 5.09 -12.80
N PRO A 198 15.43 5.79 -11.70
CA PRO A 198 15.62 7.23 -11.80
C PRO A 198 16.91 7.46 -12.59
N CYS A 199 16.78 7.88 -13.85
CA CYS A 199 17.95 8.17 -14.70
C CYS A 199 18.62 9.51 -14.37
N SER A 200 18.06 10.33 -13.47
CA SER A 200 18.73 11.55 -13.02
C SER A 200 18.25 11.95 -11.62
N PRO A 201 19.11 12.58 -10.80
CA PRO A 201 18.67 13.24 -9.59
C PRO A 201 17.87 14.47 -10.00
N THR A 202 16.57 14.44 -9.75
CA THR A 202 15.68 15.57 -9.44
C THR A 202 14.83 16.29 -10.50
N SER A 203 15.14 16.32 -11.80
CA SER A 203 14.23 16.98 -12.76
C SER A 203 13.28 16.01 -13.47
N ASP A 204 13.80 14.89 -13.98
CA ASP A 204 13.05 14.11 -14.97
C ASP A 204 12.07 13.10 -14.34
N PHE A 205 12.12 12.94 -13.01
CA PHE A 205 11.30 11.99 -12.28
C PHE A 205 9.80 12.26 -12.49
N TRP A 206 9.34 13.50 -12.25
CA TRP A 206 7.94 13.89 -12.47
C TRP A 206 7.56 13.94 -13.95
N HIS A 207 8.56 13.98 -14.83
CA HIS A 207 8.37 14.04 -16.27
C HIS A 207 8.39 12.66 -16.95
N HIS A 208 8.48 11.58 -16.16
CA HIS A 208 8.49 10.24 -16.72
C HIS A 208 7.13 9.81 -17.28
N ARG A 209 7.13 9.17 -18.46
CA ARG A 209 5.92 8.83 -19.23
C ARG A 209 4.91 8.00 -18.43
N SER A 210 5.38 7.07 -17.61
CA SER A 210 4.54 6.21 -16.76
C SER A 210 3.72 7.03 -15.74
N LEU A 211 4.35 7.99 -15.05
CA LEU A 211 3.71 8.86 -14.07
C LEU A 211 2.82 9.90 -14.75
N GLN A 212 3.27 10.48 -15.88
CA GLN A 212 2.48 11.45 -16.65
C GLN A 212 1.22 10.84 -17.27
N SER A 213 1.22 9.55 -17.59
CA SER A 213 0.03 8.86 -18.13
C SER A 213 -1.09 8.68 -17.11
N SER A 214 -0.88 9.02 -15.84
CA SER A 214 -1.85 8.86 -14.76
C SER A 214 -2.00 10.12 -13.92
N VAL A 215 -3.25 10.54 -13.69
CA VAL A 215 -3.54 11.63 -12.75
C VAL A 215 -3.33 11.19 -11.28
N VAL A 216 -3.40 9.88 -11.00
CA VAL A 216 -3.41 9.36 -9.63
C VAL A 216 -2.01 9.11 -9.09
N LEU A 217 -1.11 8.57 -9.92
CA LEU A 217 0.22 8.16 -9.45
C LEU A 217 1.05 9.34 -8.91
N PRO A 218 1.13 10.51 -9.58
CA PRO A 218 1.85 11.66 -9.04
C PRO A 218 1.27 12.15 -7.72
N LEU A 219 -0.06 12.12 -7.55
CA LEU A 219 -0.73 12.51 -6.31
C LEU A 219 -0.41 11.56 -5.15
N LEU A 220 -0.28 10.27 -5.42
CA LEU A 220 0.15 9.29 -4.43
C LEU A 220 1.60 9.56 -3.99
N VAL A 221 2.51 9.77 -4.94
CA VAL A 221 3.92 10.06 -4.63
C VAL A 221 4.04 11.36 -3.83
N ASP A 222 3.36 12.43 -4.24
CA ASP A 222 3.33 13.70 -3.53
C ASP A 222 2.78 13.54 -2.10
N HIS A 223 1.71 12.76 -1.92
CA HIS A 223 1.15 12.49 -0.59
C HIS A 223 2.15 11.73 0.31
N LEU A 224 2.83 10.72 -0.23
CA LEU A 224 3.87 9.98 0.50
C LEU A 224 5.03 10.90 0.90
N LEU A 225 5.53 11.70 -0.03
CA LEU A 225 6.63 12.64 0.21
C LEU A 225 6.26 13.69 1.26
N ARG A 226 5.06 14.27 1.21
CA ARG A 226 4.57 15.22 2.21
C ARG A 226 4.57 14.66 3.63
N HIS A 227 4.34 13.37 3.80
CA HIS A 227 4.40 12.71 5.11
C HIS A 227 5.81 12.22 5.49
N SER A 228 6.72 12.11 4.53
CA SER A 228 8.10 11.65 4.75
C SER A 228 9.06 12.79 5.09
N LEU A 229 8.72 14.03 4.71
CA LEU A 229 9.56 15.21 4.89
C LEU A 229 9.20 15.98 6.18
N PRO A 230 10.19 16.52 6.91
CA PRO A 230 9.93 17.45 8.02
C PRO A 230 9.22 18.70 7.51
N VAL A 231 8.21 19.17 8.23
CA VAL A 231 7.49 20.43 7.93
C VAL A 231 8.51 21.57 7.89
N GLY A 232 8.66 22.23 6.74
CA GLY A 232 9.57 23.37 6.55
C GLY A 232 10.95 23.03 5.96
N SER A 233 11.28 21.76 5.73
CA SER A 233 12.47 21.39 4.95
C SER A 233 12.14 21.38 3.47
N GLN A 234 12.95 22.06 2.64
CA GLN A 234 12.96 21.78 1.20
C GLN A 234 13.20 20.28 1.02
N VAL A 235 12.52 19.65 0.05
CA VAL A 235 12.73 18.24 -0.30
C VAL A 235 14.25 18.03 -0.40
N PRO A 236 14.90 17.23 0.47
CA PRO A 236 16.27 16.86 0.22
C PRO A 236 16.24 16.18 -1.14
N ILE A 237 16.95 16.78 -2.09
CA ILE A 237 17.14 16.40 -3.50
C ILE A 237 17.52 14.90 -3.66
N HIS A 238 17.80 14.20 -2.56
CA HIS A 238 18.27 12.83 -2.49
C HIS A 238 17.26 11.80 -1.90
N LEU A 239 16.05 12.20 -1.48
CA LEU A 239 15.11 11.25 -0.87
C LEU A 239 14.25 10.53 -1.91
N ASP A 240 14.63 9.29 -2.25
CA ASP A 240 13.81 8.40 -3.06
C ASP A 240 12.67 7.81 -2.22
N TYR A 241 11.42 8.19 -2.53
CA TYR A 241 10.21 7.70 -1.85
C TYR A 241 10.07 6.17 -1.87
N ARG A 242 10.71 5.49 -2.84
CA ARG A 242 10.65 4.03 -3.00
C ARG A 242 11.29 3.31 -1.84
N GLN A 243 12.23 3.96 -1.16
CA GLN A 243 12.85 3.42 0.05
C GLN A 243 11.80 3.13 1.14
N ALA A 244 10.73 3.93 1.24
CA ALA A 244 9.66 3.69 2.21
C ALA A 244 8.83 2.43 1.89
N PHE A 245 8.77 2.02 0.61
CA PHE A 245 8.12 0.76 0.25
C PHE A 245 8.98 -0.44 0.67
N VAL A 246 10.29 -0.39 0.42
CA VAL A 246 11.22 -1.50 0.68
C VAL A 246 11.60 -1.62 2.16
N PHE A 247 11.80 -0.51 2.86
CA PHE A 247 12.28 -0.48 4.24
C PHE A 247 11.18 0.02 5.19
N PRO A 248 10.57 -0.87 6.01
CA PRO A 248 9.50 -0.50 6.91
C PRO A 248 9.85 0.62 7.90
N SER A 249 11.13 0.73 8.27
CA SER A 249 11.62 1.73 9.22
C SER A 249 11.51 3.17 8.71
N LEU A 250 11.44 3.35 7.39
CA LEU A 250 11.35 4.63 6.68
C LEU A 250 9.90 5.03 6.38
N ARG A 251 8.93 4.18 6.69
CA ARG A 251 7.51 4.48 6.45
C ARG A 251 7.04 5.61 7.38
N PRO A 252 6.36 6.64 6.85
CA PRO A 252 5.77 7.66 7.69
C PRO A 252 4.73 7.09 8.65
N LYS A 253 4.85 7.42 9.94
CA LYS A 253 3.94 6.91 10.98
C LYS A 253 2.46 7.22 10.67
N ALA A 254 2.18 8.39 10.11
CA ALA A 254 0.84 8.80 9.72
C ALA A 254 0.19 7.85 8.70
N LEU A 255 0.99 7.27 7.80
CA LEU A 255 0.52 6.35 6.75
C LEU A 255 0.46 4.90 7.23
N THR A 256 1.11 4.57 8.35
CA THR A 256 1.09 3.22 8.94
C THR A 256 0.11 3.07 10.10
N GLN A 257 -0.31 4.18 10.73
CA GLN A 257 -1.22 4.17 11.88
C GLN A 257 -2.63 3.71 11.51
N SER A 258 -3.13 4.09 10.33
CA SER A 258 -4.44 3.64 9.86
C SER A 258 -4.29 2.38 9.00
N SER A 259 -5.01 1.32 9.38
CA SER A 259 -5.13 0.11 8.56
C SER A 259 -6.00 0.32 7.31
N ASP A 260 -6.75 1.42 7.25
CA ASP A 260 -7.78 1.67 6.23
C ASP A 260 -7.28 2.49 5.02
N GLY A 261 -6.02 2.95 5.07
CA GLY A 261 -5.44 3.78 4.01
C GLY A 261 -4.90 2.99 2.82
N VAL A 262 -4.84 3.60 1.64
CA VAL A 262 -4.27 2.97 0.43
C VAL A 262 -2.80 2.55 0.59
N PHE A 263 -2.02 3.31 1.37
CA PHE A 263 -0.63 2.98 1.63
C PHE A 263 -0.46 1.75 2.52
N SER A 264 -1.41 1.43 3.40
CA SER A 264 -1.35 0.20 4.19
C SER A 264 -1.44 -1.02 3.26
N LEU A 265 -2.28 -0.97 2.23
CA LEU A 265 -2.40 -1.99 1.19
C LEU A 265 -1.11 -2.12 0.39
N PHE A 266 -0.53 -1.00 -0.03
CA PHE A 266 0.71 -1.00 -0.81
C PHE A 266 1.89 -1.54 0.00
N PHE A 267 2.07 -1.09 1.24
CA PHE A 267 3.12 -1.58 2.12
C PHE A 267 2.97 -3.07 2.41
N THR A 268 1.76 -3.52 2.77
CA THR A 268 1.50 -4.95 3.00
C THR A 268 1.75 -5.78 1.74
N ALA A 269 1.42 -5.25 0.56
CA ALA A 269 1.67 -5.94 -0.69
C ALA A 269 3.16 -6.07 -1.00
N VAL A 270 3.96 -5.03 -0.75
CA VAL A 270 5.42 -5.06 -0.91
C VAL A 270 6.07 -5.98 0.12
N ASP A 271 5.62 -5.97 1.38
CA ASP A 271 6.12 -6.85 2.44
C ASP A 271 5.90 -8.34 2.13
N ASN A 272 4.88 -8.66 1.34
CA ASN A 272 4.58 -10.02 0.90
C ASN A 272 5.42 -10.46 -0.32
N LEU A 273 6.21 -9.56 -0.92
CA LEU A 273 7.09 -9.91 -2.04
C LEU A 273 8.42 -10.47 -1.53
N PRO A 274 9.03 -11.42 -2.25
CA PRO A 274 10.37 -11.87 -1.95
C PRO A 274 11.38 -10.73 -2.23
N HIS A 275 12.14 -10.32 -1.21
CA HIS A 275 13.22 -9.35 -1.35
C HIS A 275 14.54 -10.07 -1.67
N LEU A 276 15.01 -10.00 -2.92
CA LEU A 276 16.27 -10.60 -3.38
C LEU A 276 17.48 -9.70 -3.09
N PHE A 277 17.67 -9.32 -1.83
CA PHE A 277 18.76 -8.43 -1.44
C PHE A 277 20.16 -8.99 -1.75
N ASP A 278 20.28 -10.31 -1.86
CA ASP A 278 21.52 -10.99 -2.25
C ASP A 278 21.98 -10.69 -3.67
N GLN A 279 21.19 -10.02 -4.50
CA GLN A 279 21.55 -9.69 -5.89
C GLN A 279 21.73 -8.19 -6.12
N VAL A 280 21.58 -7.37 -5.08
CA VAL A 280 21.57 -5.90 -5.18
C VAL A 280 22.82 -5.30 -4.54
N VAL A 281 23.28 -4.18 -5.10
CA VAL A 281 24.23 -3.26 -4.46
C VAL A 281 23.50 -1.96 -4.19
N ILE A 282 23.53 -1.50 -2.94
CA ILE A 282 22.87 -0.25 -2.55
C ILE A 282 23.76 0.96 -2.87
N ASN A 283 23.15 2.05 -3.33
CA ASN A 283 23.82 3.35 -3.45
C ASN A 283 24.31 3.81 -2.06
N PRO A 284 25.58 4.24 -1.89
CA PRO A 284 26.09 4.78 -0.64
C PRO A 284 25.20 5.85 0.01
N GLN A 285 24.58 6.74 -0.75
CA GLN A 285 23.68 7.76 -0.22
C GLN A 285 22.45 7.13 0.45
N THR A 286 21.79 6.20 -0.26
CA THR A 286 20.66 5.42 0.25
C THR A 286 21.07 4.64 1.50
N ALA A 287 22.25 4.00 1.47
CA ALA A 287 22.78 3.21 2.56
C ALA A 287 22.92 4.02 3.87
N LEU A 288 23.36 5.27 3.77
CA LEU A 288 23.52 6.16 4.92
C LEU A 288 22.17 6.64 5.50
N CYS A 289 21.10 6.66 4.68
CA CYS A 289 19.74 7.00 5.12
C CYS A 289 19.02 5.86 5.86
N LEU A 290 19.46 4.61 5.69
CA LEU A 290 18.85 3.46 6.36
C LEU A 290 19.16 3.45 7.86
N LYS A 291 18.36 2.70 8.65
CA LYS A 291 18.65 2.47 10.07
C LYS A 291 19.53 1.25 10.24
N LEU A 292 20.28 1.19 11.35
CA LEU A 292 21.16 0.07 11.67
C LEU A 292 20.40 -1.27 11.73
N GLY A 293 19.13 -1.25 12.14
CA GLY A 293 18.28 -2.44 12.13
C GLY A 293 17.97 -2.98 10.73
N ASP A 294 17.86 -2.12 9.72
CA ASP A 294 17.51 -2.52 8.35
C ASP A 294 18.67 -3.22 7.63
N VAL A 295 19.90 -2.91 8.04
CA VAL A 295 21.14 -3.44 7.45
C VAL A 295 21.72 -4.60 8.25
N SER A 296 21.06 -5.01 9.33
CA SER A 296 21.52 -6.09 10.21
C SER A 296 20.80 -7.40 9.88
N VAL A 297 21.52 -8.52 9.97
CA VAL A 297 20.95 -9.87 9.94
C VAL A 297 20.68 -10.29 11.37
N PHE A 298 19.42 -10.52 11.72
CA PHE A 298 19.06 -10.97 13.05
C PHE A 298 19.34 -12.46 13.22
N SER A 299 20.13 -12.80 14.25
CA SER A 299 20.17 -14.16 14.80
C SER A 299 19.25 -14.24 16.01
N SER A 300 18.53 -15.35 16.17
CA SER A 300 17.66 -15.62 17.32
C SER A 300 18.41 -15.56 18.66
N SER A 301 19.74 -15.77 18.65
CA SER A 301 20.59 -15.76 19.84
C SER A 301 20.99 -14.36 20.34
N CYS A 302 20.94 -13.31 19.53
CA CYS A 302 21.32 -11.96 19.95
C CYS A 302 20.62 -10.88 19.11
N PRO A 303 19.38 -10.49 19.48
CA PRO A 303 18.67 -9.45 18.75
C PRO A 303 19.31 -8.07 18.99
N LEU A 304 19.39 -7.26 17.93
CA LEU A 304 19.84 -5.87 18.04
C LEU A 304 18.88 -5.08 18.94
N PRO A 305 19.34 -4.41 20.01
CA PRO A 305 18.48 -3.60 20.86
C PRO A 305 17.75 -2.53 20.06
N LYS A 306 16.46 -2.29 20.36
CA LYS A 306 15.63 -1.31 19.63
C LYS A 306 16.27 0.08 19.59
N SER A 307 16.89 0.52 20.68
CA SER A 307 17.58 1.82 20.75
C SER A 307 18.75 1.93 19.77
N MET A 308 19.44 0.82 19.52
CA MET A 308 20.54 0.75 18.54
C MET A 308 19.99 0.59 17.11
N ALA A 309 18.96 -0.24 16.94
CA ALA A 309 18.36 -0.52 15.64
C ALA A 309 17.74 0.71 14.97
N GLN A 310 17.28 1.70 15.74
CA GLN A 310 16.68 2.94 15.21
C GLN A 310 17.70 4.02 14.82
N LEU A 311 18.98 3.84 15.15
CA LEU A 311 20.01 4.82 14.77
C LEU A 311 20.24 4.79 13.25
N PRO A 312 20.45 5.94 12.60
CA PRO A 312 20.76 5.96 11.18
C PRO A 312 22.19 5.49 10.91
N CYS A 313 22.39 4.85 9.76
CA CYS A 313 23.70 4.34 9.32
C CYS A 313 24.73 5.46 9.19
N SER A 314 24.30 6.68 8.88
CA SER A 314 25.16 7.88 8.84
C SER A 314 25.89 8.20 10.16
N LEU A 315 25.45 7.65 11.30
CA LEU A 315 26.19 7.78 12.56
C LEU A 315 27.39 6.82 12.64
N ALA A 316 27.25 5.61 12.10
CA ALA A 316 28.28 4.57 12.16
C ALA A 316 29.22 4.57 10.95
N TYR A 317 28.74 5.04 9.80
CA TYR A 317 29.42 4.96 8.52
C TYR A 317 29.48 6.33 7.83
N LYS A 318 30.46 6.49 6.94
CA LYS A 318 30.61 7.65 6.04
C LYS A 318 31.00 7.17 4.65
N PHE A 319 30.69 7.99 3.64
CA PHE A 319 31.16 7.74 2.27
C PHE A 319 32.57 8.31 2.09
N ASP A 320 33.48 7.50 1.56
CA ASP A 320 34.83 7.91 1.15
C ASP A 320 34.78 8.25 -0.35
N SER A 321 34.75 9.54 -0.69
CA SER A 321 34.74 9.99 -2.09
C SER A 321 35.99 9.57 -2.85
N THR A 322 37.15 9.46 -2.18
CA THR A 322 38.41 9.08 -2.81
C THR A 322 38.45 7.60 -3.21
N LYS A 323 37.78 6.74 -2.43
CA LYS A 323 37.75 5.29 -2.65
C LYS A 323 36.44 4.80 -3.26
N GLY A 324 35.45 5.68 -3.42
CA GLY A 324 34.13 5.36 -3.96
C GLY A 324 33.37 4.31 -3.14
N ARG A 325 33.55 4.26 -1.81
CA ARG A 325 32.98 3.21 -0.95
C ARG A 325 32.58 3.73 0.43
N LEU A 326 31.69 3.01 1.10
CA LEU A 326 31.41 3.25 2.51
C LEU A 326 32.60 2.81 3.39
N GLN A 327 32.78 3.50 4.51
CA GLN A 327 33.74 3.15 5.54
C GLN A 327 33.15 3.41 6.93
N PRO A 328 33.50 2.60 7.95
CA PRO A 328 33.12 2.88 9.32
C PRO A 328 33.80 4.17 9.79
N LYS A 329 33.07 4.96 10.58
CA LYS A 329 33.64 6.15 11.24
C LYS A 329 34.66 5.77 12.30
N LEU A 330 35.67 6.63 12.46
CA LEU A 330 36.64 6.48 13.54
C LEU A 330 36.01 6.82 14.89
N PRO A 331 36.50 6.26 16.02
CA PRO A 331 35.92 6.55 17.34
C PRO A 331 35.86 8.04 17.72
N ALA A 332 36.75 8.86 17.14
CA ALA A 332 36.79 10.32 17.32
C ALA A 332 35.70 11.06 16.53
N GLU A 333 35.20 10.48 15.44
CA GLU A 333 34.19 11.09 14.56
C GLU A 333 32.75 10.86 15.03
N ILE A 334 32.58 10.01 16.05
CA ILE A 334 31.27 9.61 16.58
C ILE A 334 30.94 10.50 17.77
N SER A 335 30.18 11.57 17.52
CA SER A 335 29.70 12.51 18.54
C SER A 335 28.30 12.17 19.06
N ILE A 336 27.40 11.70 18.19
CA ILE A 336 25.99 11.43 18.52
C ILE A 336 25.82 9.95 18.91
N HIS A 337 25.25 9.69 20.10
CA HIS A 337 25.09 8.36 20.70
C HIS A 337 26.38 7.50 20.68
N PRO A 338 27.50 7.99 21.22
CA PRO A 338 28.82 7.38 21.03
C PRO A 338 28.90 5.95 21.56
N TYR A 339 28.30 5.66 22.72
CA TYR A 339 28.29 4.32 23.30
C TYR A 339 27.60 3.31 22.38
N LEU A 340 26.38 3.61 21.91
CA LEU A 340 25.59 2.70 21.08
C LEU A 340 26.25 2.46 19.71
N THR A 341 26.70 3.53 19.07
CA THR A 341 27.35 3.46 17.74
C THR A 341 28.69 2.73 17.81
N LYS A 342 29.53 2.99 18.82
CA LYS A 342 30.79 2.27 19.02
C LYS A 342 30.55 0.80 19.35
N ARG A 343 29.53 0.50 20.16
CA ARG A 343 29.14 -0.88 20.48
C ARG A 343 28.66 -1.64 19.25
N PHE A 344 27.84 -1.02 18.41
CA PHE A 344 27.41 -1.59 17.14
C PHE A 344 28.61 -1.95 16.25
N LEU A 345 29.53 -1.01 16.02
CA LEU A 345 30.74 -1.25 15.23
C LEU A 345 31.62 -2.34 15.83
N LYS A 346 31.72 -2.42 17.17
CA LYS A 346 32.44 -3.49 17.86
C LYS A 346 31.79 -4.85 17.60
N TRP A 347 30.47 -4.95 17.67
CA TRP A 347 29.73 -6.19 17.39
C TRP A 347 29.92 -6.68 15.95
N VAL A 348 29.90 -5.76 14.98
CA VAL A 348 30.19 -6.09 13.59
C VAL A 348 31.64 -6.58 13.41
N ARG A 349 32.61 -5.93 14.05
CA ARG A 349 34.04 -6.34 13.96
C ARG A 349 34.32 -7.70 14.60
N LEU A 350 33.60 -8.05 15.66
CA LEU A 350 33.76 -9.31 16.38
C LEU A 350 32.88 -10.45 15.81
N ASP A 351 32.26 -10.26 14.64
CA ASP A 351 31.30 -11.17 14.00
C ASP A 351 30.11 -11.58 14.91
N GLN A 352 29.81 -10.77 15.93
CA GLN A 352 28.64 -10.95 16.80
C GLN A 352 27.35 -10.48 16.11
N LEU A 353 27.48 -9.61 15.11
CA LEU A 353 26.38 -9.08 14.31
C LEU A 353 26.78 -9.08 12.84
N LYS A 354 26.02 -9.79 12.01
CA LYS A 354 26.22 -9.82 10.55
C LYS A 354 25.43 -8.72 9.87
N LEU A 355 26.01 -8.13 8.84
CA LEU A 355 25.35 -7.15 8.00
C LEU A 355 24.70 -7.83 6.79
N GLN A 356 23.65 -7.22 6.26
CA GLN A 356 22.95 -7.70 5.08
C GLN A 356 23.87 -7.64 3.85
N PRO A 357 23.82 -8.63 2.94
CA PRO A 357 24.72 -8.69 1.78
C PRO A 357 24.69 -7.45 0.88
N PHE A 358 23.51 -6.87 0.66
CA PHE A 358 23.35 -5.65 -0.14
C PHE A 358 24.14 -4.46 0.44
N PHE A 359 24.25 -4.38 1.77
CA PHE A 359 24.93 -3.30 2.48
C PHE A 359 26.44 -3.54 2.55
N ILE A 360 26.87 -4.79 2.75
CA ILE A 360 28.30 -5.18 2.71
C ILE A 360 28.94 -4.80 1.37
N ARG A 361 28.21 -4.98 0.27
CA ARG A 361 28.72 -4.64 -1.06
C ARG A 361 29.02 -3.16 -1.24
N ALA A 362 28.40 -2.26 -0.47
CA ALA A 362 28.72 -0.84 -0.52
C ALA A 362 30.09 -0.48 0.09
N PHE A 363 30.73 -1.41 0.81
CA PHE A 363 32.13 -1.27 1.28
C PHE A 363 33.15 -1.79 0.25
N LEU A 364 32.71 -2.53 -0.76
CA LEU A 364 33.57 -2.97 -1.85
C LEU A 364 33.73 -1.81 -2.83
N ARG A 365 34.92 -1.68 -3.45
CA ARG A 365 35.06 -0.75 -4.57
C ARG A 365 34.06 -1.19 -5.65
N PRO A 366 33.32 -0.27 -6.30
CA PRO A 366 32.57 -0.64 -7.48
C PRO A 366 33.57 -1.23 -8.46
N ALA A 367 33.44 -2.54 -8.73
CA ALA A 367 34.13 -3.12 -9.87
C ALA A 367 33.71 -2.28 -11.08
N SER A 368 34.66 -1.95 -11.95
CA SER A 368 34.49 -1.20 -13.20
C SER A 368 33.51 -1.84 -14.20
N SER A 369 32.69 -2.80 -13.76
CA SER A 369 31.75 -3.62 -14.53
C SER A 369 30.27 -3.36 -14.22
N PHE A 370 29.91 -2.32 -13.45
CA PHE A 370 28.50 -1.91 -13.29
C PHE A 370 28.05 -0.82 -14.27
N THR A 371 28.94 -0.39 -15.17
CA THR A 371 28.53 0.32 -16.40
C THR A 371 28.32 -0.72 -17.50
N SER A 372 27.12 -0.68 -18.08
CA SER A 372 26.63 -1.49 -19.21
C SER A 372 26.24 -2.94 -18.91
N CYS A 373 24.92 -3.15 -18.78
CA CYS A 373 24.23 -4.23 -19.47
C CYS A 373 22.82 -3.72 -19.83
N PRO A 374 22.30 -4.07 -21.02
CA PRO A 374 21.33 -3.30 -21.81
C PRO A 374 19.98 -3.03 -21.14
#